data_AF-A0A0R1E4H7-F1
#
_entry.id   AF-A0A0R1E4H7-F1
#
_cell.length_a   1.000
_cell.length_b   1.000
_cell.length_c   1.000
_cell.angle_alpha   90.00
_cell.angle_beta   90.00
_cell.angle_gamma   90.00
#
_symmetry.space_group_name_H-M   'P 1'
#
loop_
_entity.id
_entity.type
_entity.pdbx_description
1 polymer ?
#
loop_
_entity_poly.entity_id
_entity_poly.type
_entity_poly.pdbx_seq_one_letter_code
_entity_poly.pdbx_strand_id
1 'polypeptide(L)'
;MRLSVPQGGFVPGQTVPVEVVVSNDSGVAVEDITVKLTMVVIYYSQPPSADTNKDRFEMVLKTGGGVSTKCRKQLNFDLKVPATPPTCFNLCSIIQIGYQVEAEARVKGCHGGQSLHMPITIGSVPLTEQLQKEPRTWSEVLPPQQLDAKALILIGSEQHGEPLGIPNPWAADPSIAQPTYAAAKHISLDPQKFSKSKKKSQKKSIKGSQEKKNDAIVFLPLYGVFDLSNQVNELTLGTNELKTDGGYVNNEVEKSTWL
;
A
#
# COMPACT_ATOMS: atom_id res chain seq x y z
N MET A 1 -23.43 -7.96 0.41
CA MET A 1 -22.17 -7.94 1.17
C MET A 1 -21.74 -6.48 1.35
N ARG A 2 -21.08 -6.12 2.45
CA ARG A 2 -20.49 -4.80 2.72
C ARG A 2 -19.07 -5.01 3.27
N LEU A 3 -18.15 -4.17 2.83
CA LEU A 3 -16.74 -4.14 3.22
C LEU A 3 -16.44 -2.78 3.86
N SER A 4 -15.86 -2.76 5.06
CA SER A 4 -15.48 -1.54 5.77
C SER A 4 -14.03 -1.62 6.25
N VAL A 5 -13.29 -0.51 6.13
CA VAL A 5 -11.94 -0.31 6.70
C VAL A 5 -11.96 1.07 7.38
N PRO A 6 -11.45 1.24 8.61
CA PRO A 6 -11.65 2.47 9.39
C PRO A 6 -10.88 3.69 8.86
N GLN A 7 -9.79 3.47 8.13
CA GLN A 7 -8.98 4.52 7.54
C GLN A 7 -8.42 4.10 6.18
N GLY A 8 -8.06 5.07 5.34
CA GLY A 8 -7.57 4.82 3.99
C GLY A 8 -6.05 4.64 3.87
N GLY A 9 -5.28 4.93 4.92
CA GLY A 9 -3.81 4.94 4.89
C GLY A 9 -3.18 4.05 5.97
N PHE A 10 -2.17 3.26 5.62
CA PHE A 10 -1.45 2.35 6.51
C PHE A 10 0.04 2.33 6.19
N VAL A 11 0.85 1.71 7.04
CA VAL A 11 2.28 1.47 6.78
C VAL A 11 2.66 0.00 6.92
N PRO A 12 3.80 -0.45 6.35
CA PRO A 12 4.31 -1.79 6.60
C PRO A 12 4.50 -2.05 8.09
N GLY A 13 4.05 -3.21 8.57
CA GLY A 13 4.05 -3.60 9.97
C GLY A 13 2.73 -3.31 10.71
N GLN A 14 1.94 -2.35 10.22
CA GLN A 14 0.60 -2.07 10.76
C GLN A 14 -0.40 -3.16 10.36
N THR A 15 -1.42 -3.37 11.18
CA THR A 15 -2.57 -4.23 10.87
C THR A 15 -3.69 -3.40 10.28
N VAL A 16 -4.23 -3.83 9.14
CA VAL A 16 -5.46 -3.31 8.55
C VAL A 16 -6.63 -4.11 9.13
N PRO A 17 -7.46 -3.52 10.02
CA PRO A 17 -8.69 -4.15 10.47
C PRO A 17 -9.75 -4.02 9.38
N VAL A 18 -10.33 -5.15 9.00
CA VAL A 18 -11.32 -5.27 7.94
C VAL A 18 -12.59 -5.88 8.48
N GLU A 19 -13.70 -5.17 8.32
CA GLU A 19 -15.03 -5.67 8.66
C GLU A 19 -15.75 -6.08 7.37
N VAL A 20 -16.31 -7.29 7.38
CA VAL A 20 -17.15 -7.81 6.30
C VAL A 20 -18.51 -8.21 6.85
N VAL A 21 -19.56 -7.57 6.34
CA VAL A 21 -20.95 -7.91 6.66
C VAL A 21 -21.59 -8.58 5.46
N VAL A 22 -22.10 -9.79 5.67
CA VAL A 22 -22.74 -10.60 4.64
C VAL A 22 -24.18 -10.86 5.06
N SER A 23 -25.13 -10.40 4.24
CA SER A 23 -26.54 -10.78 4.34
C SER A 23 -26.83 -11.76 3.22
N ASN A 24 -27.03 -13.04 3.55
CA ASN A 24 -27.36 -14.09 2.60
C ASN A 24 -28.86 -14.35 2.60
N ASP A 25 -29.61 -13.59 1.82
CA ASP A 25 -31.04 -13.79 1.64
C ASP A 25 -31.37 -14.84 0.56
N SER A 26 -30.37 -15.55 0.06
CA SER A 26 -30.54 -16.58 -0.97
C SER A 26 -30.89 -17.96 -0.38
N GLY A 27 -31.22 -18.91 -1.26
CA GLY A 27 -31.39 -20.34 -0.93
C GLY A 27 -30.09 -21.14 -0.97
N VAL A 28 -28.94 -20.50 -1.21
CA VAL A 28 -27.62 -21.15 -1.35
C VAL A 28 -26.69 -20.65 -0.26
N ALA A 29 -26.03 -21.56 0.45
CA ALA A 29 -25.08 -21.17 1.48
C ALA A 29 -23.78 -20.62 0.85
N VAL A 30 -23.23 -19.60 1.49
CA VAL A 30 -21.87 -19.12 1.24
C VAL A 30 -20.92 -20.07 1.96
N GLU A 31 -19.93 -20.63 1.26
CA GLU A 31 -18.96 -21.58 1.81
C GLU A 31 -17.97 -20.93 2.74
N ASP A 32 -17.36 -19.85 2.25
CA ASP A 32 -16.34 -19.09 2.94
C ASP A 32 -16.32 -17.65 2.42
N ILE A 33 -15.73 -16.79 3.26
CA ILE A 33 -15.43 -15.41 2.94
C ILE A 33 -13.93 -15.27 2.96
N THR A 34 -13.34 -14.91 1.84
CA THR A 34 -11.91 -14.71 1.70
C THR A 34 -11.62 -13.21 1.63
N VAL A 35 -10.67 -12.73 2.43
CA VAL A 35 -10.23 -11.34 2.44
C VAL A 35 -8.74 -11.29 2.11
N LYS A 36 -8.36 -10.41 1.18
CA LYS A 36 -7.02 -10.28 0.64
C LYS A 36 -6.54 -8.85 0.72
N LEU A 37 -5.26 -8.66 1.02
CA LEU A 37 -4.55 -7.43 0.66
C LEU A 37 -3.83 -7.70 -0.65
N THR A 38 -4.23 -7.01 -1.71
CA THR A 38 -3.68 -7.20 -3.07
C THR A 38 -2.88 -5.97 -3.46
N MET A 39 -1.62 -6.17 -3.86
CA MET A 39 -0.81 -5.15 -4.52
C MET A 39 -1.02 -5.25 -6.03
N VAL A 40 -1.32 -4.11 -6.66
CA VAL A 40 -1.49 -3.98 -8.10
C VAL A 40 -0.34 -3.14 -8.64
N VAL A 41 0.44 -3.71 -9.56
CA VAL A 41 1.54 -3.01 -10.23
C VAL A 41 1.21 -2.88 -11.69
N ILE A 42 1.25 -1.66 -12.20
CA ILE A 42 1.00 -1.36 -13.61
C ILE A 42 2.29 -0.82 -14.21
N TYR A 43 2.78 -1.48 -15.25
CA TYR A 43 3.95 -1.08 -16.02
C TYR A 43 3.49 -0.48 -17.35
N TYR A 44 4.03 0.67 -17.71
CA TYR A 44 3.77 1.35 -18.97
C TYR A 44 5.05 1.40 -19.81
N SER A 45 5.01 0.91 -21.05
CA SER A 45 6.08 1.13 -22.02
C SER A 45 5.73 2.25 -22.99
N GLN A 46 6.77 2.92 -23.49
CA GLN A 46 6.66 4.00 -24.46
C GLN A 46 6.91 3.49 -25.90
N PRO A 47 6.56 4.28 -26.93
CA PRO A 47 6.85 3.95 -28.32
C PRO A 47 8.34 3.59 -28.56
N PRO A 48 8.65 2.74 -29.56
CA PRO A 48 7.80 2.30 -30.67
C PRO A 48 6.86 1.12 -30.35
N SER A 49 6.94 0.54 -29.16
CA SER A 49 6.07 -0.57 -28.72
C SER A 49 5.44 -0.24 -27.37
N ALA A 50 4.42 0.63 -27.40
CA ALA A 50 3.63 0.95 -26.22
C ALA A 50 2.78 -0.27 -25.81
N ASP A 51 2.84 -0.61 -24.53
CA ASP A 51 2.16 -1.73 -23.90
C ASP A 51 1.87 -1.35 -22.44
N THR A 52 0.87 -2.00 -21.85
CA THR A 52 0.51 -1.84 -20.45
C THR A 52 0.36 -3.21 -19.83
N ASN A 53 1.25 -3.54 -18.91
CA ASN A 53 1.21 -4.79 -18.17
C ASN A 53 0.70 -4.54 -16.75
N LYS A 54 -0.24 -5.35 -16.30
CA LYS A 54 -0.81 -5.27 -14.95
C LYS A 54 -0.56 -6.58 -14.21
N ASP A 55 0.27 -6.50 -13.19
CA ASP A 55 0.53 -7.60 -12.26
C ASP A 55 -0.26 -7.41 -10.97
N ARG A 56 -0.73 -8.54 -10.41
CA ARG A 56 -1.39 -8.59 -9.12
C ARG A 56 -0.66 -9.55 -8.19
N PHE A 57 -0.40 -9.11 -6.97
CA PHE A 57 0.29 -9.87 -5.95
C PHE A 57 -0.59 -9.96 -4.70
N GLU A 58 -0.87 -11.19 -4.26
CA GLU A 58 -1.58 -11.45 -3.02
C GLU A 58 -0.59 -11.25 -1.84
N MET A 59 -0.68 -10.10 -1.19
CA MET A 59 0.22 -9.72 -0.11
C MET A 59 -0.18 -10.37 1.20
N VAL A 60 -1.48 -10.55 1.44
CA VAL A 60 -2.04 -11.24 2.61
C VAL A 60 -3.33 -11.92 2.18
N LEU A 61 -3.59 -13.10 2.73
CA LEU A 61 -4.83 -13.87 2.53
C LEU A 61 -5.35 -14.32 3.90
N LYS A 62 -6.63 -14.08 4.16
CA LYS A 62 -7.37 -14.63 5.29
C LYS A 62 -8.69 -15.22 4.81
N THR A 63 -9.11 -16.31 5.41
CA THR A 63 -10.38 -16.96 5.10
C THR A 63 -11.18 -17.13 6.37
N GLY A 64 -12.42 -16.67 6.35
CA GLY A 64 -13.40 -16.80 7.42
C GLY A 64 -14.49 -17.78 7.05
N GLY A 65 -15.20 -18.27 8.06
CA GLY A 65 -16.27 -19.24 7.85
C GLY A 65 -17.46 -18.66 7.07
N GLY A 66 -18.11 -19.51 6.28
CA GLY A 66 -19.27 -19.17 5.47
C GLY A 66 -20.51 -18.71 6.22
N VAL A 67 -21.57 -18.50 5.44
CA VAL A 67 -22.85 -17.94 5.87
C VAL A 67 -23.98 -18.81 5.35
N SER A 68 -24.74 -19.38 6.28
CA SER A 68 -25.92 -20.19 5.98
C SER A 68 -26.96 -19.41 5.17
N THR A 69 -27.91 -20.14 4.59
CA THR A 69 -29.05 -19.54 3.89
C THR A 69 -29.89 -18.70 4.83
N LYS A 70 -30.49 -17.63 4.30
CA LYS A 70 -31.38 -16.71 5.05
C LYS A 70 -30.76 -16.19 6.35
N CYS A 71 -29.45 -15.97 6.36
CA CYS A 71 -28.70 -15.55 7.55
C CYS A 71 -27.83 -14.34 7.25
N ARG A 72 -27.62 -13.51 8.28
CA ARG A 72 -26.67 -12.40 8.27
C ARG A 72 -25.53 -12.70 9.22
N LYS A 73 -24.30 -12.43 8.78
CA LYS A 73 -23.08 -12.64 9.56
C LYS A 73 -22.13 -11.47 9.39
N GLN A 74 -21.47 -11.09 10.47
CA GLN A 74 -20.37 -10.14 10.49
C GLN A 74 -19.08 -10.88 10.82
N LEU A 75 -18.02 -10.57 10.07
CA LEU A 75 -16.69 -11.17 10.21
C LEU A 75 -15.66 -10.04 10.26
N ASN A 76 -14.72 -10.16 11.18
CA ASN A 76 -13.60 -9.24 11.31
C ASN A 76 -12.31 -9.96 10.94
N PHE A 77 -11.44 -9.28 10.19
CA PHE A 77 -10.16 -9.80 9.73
C PHE A 77 -9.04 -8.79 9.97
N ASP A 78 -7.90 -9.30 10.41
CA ASP A 78 -6.70 -8.51 10.61
C ASP A 78 -5.66 -8.86 9.54
N LEU A 79 -5.37 -7.89 8.65
CA LEU A 79 -4.37 -8.04 7.59
C LEU A 79 -3.11 -7.25 7.96
N LYS A 80 -2.07 -7.94 8.41
CA LYS A 80 -0.77 -7.30 8.69
C LYS A 80 -0.06 -6.93 7.39
N VAL A 81 0.22 -5.64 7.18
CA VAL A 81 0.91 -5.16 5.98
C VAL A 81 2.36 -5.67 6.01
N PRO A 82 2.79 -6.45 5.00
CA PRO A 82 4.16 -6.94 4.93
C PRO A 82 5.12 -5.83 4.46
N ALA A 83 6.43 -6.10 4.51
CA ALA A 83 7.42 -5.24 3.87
C ALA A 83 7.14 -5.11 2.36
N THR A 84 6.81 -3.90 1.94
CA THR A 84 6.30 -3.60 0.60
C THR A 84 6.54 -2.13 0.26
N PRO A 85 6.68 -1.77 -1.03
CA PRO A 85 6.84 -0.39 -1.43
C PRO A 85 5.65 0.48 -1.04
N PRO A 86 5.87 1.80 -0.84
CA PRO A 86 4.76 2.72 -0.68
C PRO A 86 3.91 2.76 -1.96
N THR A 87 2.66 3.15 -1.81
CA THR A 87 1.76 3.45 -2.92
C THR A 87 2.41 4.54 -3.79
N CYS A 88 2.44 4.29 -5.09
CA CYS A 88 2.99 5.19 -6.09
C CYS A 88 1.94 5.39 -7.17
N PHE A 89 0.92 6.18 -6.85
CA PHE A 89 -0.11 6.57 -7.79
C PHE A 89 0.21 7.98 -8.31
N ASN A 90 0.36 8.16 -9.62
CA ASN A 90 0.72 9.42 -10.29
C ASN A 90 2.11 10.02 -10.02
N LEU A 91 3.00 9.36 -9.26
CA LEU A 91 4.37 9.84 -9.01
C LEU A 91 5.39 9.38 -10.05
N CYS A 92 5.06 8.34 -10.82
CA CYS A 92 5.92 7.75 -11.84
C CYS A 92 5.11 7.43 -13.09
N SER A 93 5.67 7.74 -14.27
CA SER A 93 5.00 7.58 -15.57
C SER A 93 5.14 6.18 -16.15
N ILE A 94 6.10 5.39 -15.68
CA ILE A 94 6.41 4.05 -16.20
C ILE A 94 5.94 2.93 -15.27
N ILE A 95 5.73 3.22 -13.99
CA ILE A 95 5.31 2.24 -12.97
C ILE A 95 4.31 2.91 -12.04
N GLN A 96 3.16 2.27 -11.84
CA GLN A 96 2.21 2.63 -10.79
C GLN A 96 2.02 1.47 -9.82
N ILE A 97 1.98 1.78 -8.53
CA ILE A 97 1.79 0.79 -7.46
C ILE A 97 0.58 1.22 -6.64
N GLY A 98 -0.42 0.36 -6.55
CA GLY A 98 -1.61 0.55 -5.74
C GLY A 98 -1.91 -0.67 -4.86
N TYR A 99 -2.71 -0.46 -3.83
CA TYR A 99 -3.15 -1.52 -2.92
C TYR A 99 -4.66 -1.50 -2.76
N GLN A 100 -5.24 -2.68 -2.61
CA GLN A 100 -6.66 -2.82 -2.34
C GLN A 100 -6.93 -4.00 -1.40
N VAL A 101 -7.90 -3.80 -0.53
CA VAL A 101 -8.51 -4.88 0.24
C VAL A 101 -9.61 -5.48 -0.60
N GLU A 102 -9.53 -6.77 -0.89
CA GLU A 102 -10.54 -7.51 -1.65
C GLU A 102 -11.25 -8.49 -0.73
N ALA A 103 -12.57 -8.52 -0.76
CA ALA A 103 -13.38 -9.50 -0.04
C ALA A 103 -14.21 -10.30 -1.05
N GLU A 104 -14.12 -11.61 -1.00
CA GLU A 104 -14.76 -12.55 -1.92
C GLU A 104 -15.60 -13.56 -1.15
N ALA A 105 -16.87 -13.68 -1.50
CA ALA A 105 -17.81 -14.67 -0.98
C ALA A 105 -17.97 -15.81 -1.99
N ARG A 106 -17.51 -17.00 -1.64
CA ARG A 106 -17.65 -18.20 -2.49
C ARG A 106 -18.95 -18.92 -2.17
N VAL A 107 -19.71 -19.26 -3.19
CA VAL A 107 -20.97 -20.01 -3.08
C VAL A 107 -20.83 -21.36 -3.77
N LYS A 108 -21.56 -22.37 -3.29
CA LYS A 108 -21.55 -23.72 -3.89
C LYS A 108 -22.22 -23.76 -5.26
N GLY A 109 -21.84 -24.73 -6.07
CA GLY A 109 -22.57 -25.11 -7.30
C GLY A 109 -22.32 -24.15 -8.47
N CYS A 110 -23.28 -24.08 -9.40
CA CYS A 110 -23.21 -23.25 -10.61
C CYS A 110 -23.65 -21.80 -10.33
N HIS A 111 -23.31 -21.26 -9.16
CA HIS A 111 -23.64 -19.90 -8.76
C HIS A 111 -22.37 -19.04 -8.77
N GLY A 112 -22.49 -17.79 -9.23
CA GLY A 112 -21.38 -16.83 -9.18
C GLY A 112 -21.16 -16.33 -7.75
N GLY A 113 -19.90 -16.27 -7.32
CA GLY A 113 -19.52 -15.60 -6.08
C GLY A 113 -19.73 -14.09 -6.15
N GLN A 114 -19.63 -13.43 -5.00
CA GLN A 114 -19.64 -11.96 -4.92
C GLN A 114 -18.27 -11.46 -4.48
N SER A 115 -17.73 -10.45 -5.14
CA SER A 115 -16.50 -9.78 -4.71
C SER A 115 -16.72 -8.27 -4.52
N LEU A 116 -16.00 -7.70 -3.56
CA LEU A 116 -15.92 -6.27 -3.28
C LEU A 116 -14.45 -5.89 -3.11
N HIS A 117 -14.08 -4.68 -3.47
CA HIS A 117 -12.74 -4.16 -3.20
C HIS A 117 -12.80 -2.74 -2.66
N MET A 118 -11.83 -2.38 -1.83
CA MET A 118 -11.64 -1.04 -1.28
C MET A 118 -10.17 -0.64 -1.45
N PRO A 119 -9.86 0.48 -2.14
CA PRO A 119 -8.49 0.94 -2.29
C PRO A 119 -7.95 1.44 -0.95
N ILE A 120 -6.67 1.15 -0.68
CA ILE A 120 -5.95 1.69 0.46
C ILE A 120 -4.58 2.23 0.03
N THR A 121 -4.03 3.13 0.82
CA THR A 121 -2.71 3.74 0.61
C THR A 121 -1.71 3.15 1.59
N ILE A 122 -0.59 2.63 1.10
CA ILE A 122 0.55 2.27 1.93
C ILE A 122 1.55 3.43 1.91
N GLY A 123 1.71 4.09 3.03
CA GLY A 123 2.67 5.18 3.22
C GLY A 123 4.03 4.69 3.69
N SER A 124 4.95 5.64 3.84
CA SER A 124 6.24 5.42 4.48
C SER A 124 6.25 5.76 5.97
N VAL A 125 5.27 6.54 6.45
CA VAL A 125 5.18 7.14 7.80
C VAL A 125 3.82 6.79 8.44
N PRO A 126 3.79 6.23 9.67
CA PRO A 126 2.55 5.99 10.39
C PRO A 126 1.76 7.28 10.59
N LEU A 127 0.43 7.21 10.51
CA LEU A 127 -0.44 8.35 10.85
C LEU A 127 -0.68 8.36 12.36
N THR A 128 -0.02 9.26 13.08
CA THR A 128 -0.30 9.59 14.48
C THR A 128 -1.27 10.76 14.58
N GLU A 129 -1.89 10.99 15.75
CA GLU A 129 -2.80 12.13 15.94
C GLU A 129 -2.15 13.49 15.65
N GLN A 130 -0.83 13.60 15.88
CA GLN A 130 -0.06 14.81 15.56
C GLN A 130 0.03 15.02 14.05
N LEU A 131 0.31 13.97 13.29
CA LEU A 131 0.40 14.02 11.83
C LEU A 131 -0.96 14.15 11.13
N GLN A 132 -2.05 13.71 11.77
CA GLN A 132 -3.41 13.91 11.26
C GLN A 132 -3.86 15.39 11.29
N LYS A 133 -3.25 16.22 12.15
CA LYS A 133 -3.63 17.64 12.32
C LYS A 133 -2.97 18.58 11.33
N GLU A 134 -1.95 18.15 10.59
CA GLU A 134 -1.13 19.04 9.76
C GLU A 134 -1.37 18.82 8.25
N PRO A 135 -2.23 19.64 7.59
CA PRO A 135 -2.07 19.87 6.17
C PRO A 135 -0.85 20.77 5.99
N ARG A 136 0.35 20.18 5.87
CA ARG A 136 1.55 20.91 5.45
C ARG A 136 1.38 21.29 3.98
N THR A 137 0.66 22.37 3.71
CA THR A 137 0.83 23.12 2.47
C THR A 137 2.31 23.47 2.39
N TRP A 138 3.01 22.92 1.40
CA TRP A 138 4.43 23.17 1.13
C TRP A 138 4.72 24.60 0.63
N SER A 139 3.88 25.57 1.01
CA SER A 139 4.02 26.98 0.70
C SER A 139 4.21 27.74 2.01
N GLU A 140 5.38 27.56 2.61
CA GLU A 140 5.97 28.65 3.38
C GLU A 140 7.30 28.96 2.71
N VAL A 141 7.25 30.02 1.90
CA VAL A 141 8.42 30.67 1.31
C VAL A 141 9.31 31.03 2.49
N LEU A 142 10.39 30.28 2.69
CA LEU A 142 11.49 30.74 3.52
C LEU A 142 11.91 32.12 2.98
N PRO A 143 11.97 33.18 3.81
CA PRO A 143 12.53 34.44 3.34
C PRO A 143 13.96 34.16 2.86
N PRO A 144 14.41 34.77 1.74
CA PRO A 144 15.75 34.54 1.24
C PRO A 144 16.74 34.85 2.36
N GLN A 145 17.48 33.83 2.79
CA GLN A 145 18.59 33.98 3.72
C GLN A 145 19.59 34.93 3.04
N GLN A 146 19.58 36.19 3.47
CA GLN A 146 20.54 37.17 2.98
C GLN A 146 21.92 36.68 3.41
N LEU A 147 22.70 36.20 2.46
CA LEU A 147 24.05 35.73 2.67
C LEU A 147 24.90 36.95 3.07
N ASP A 148 25.05 37.19 4.38
CA ASP A 148 25.95 38.23 4.86
C ASP A 148 27.39 37.76 4.65
N ALA A 149 28.03 38.32 3.63
CA ALA A 149 29.41 38.02 3.24
C ALA A 149 30.44 38.34 4.36
N LYS A 150 30.02 38.93 5.48
CA LYS A 150 30.88 39.18 6.64
C LYS A 150 31.06 37.98 7.57
N ALA A 151 30.26 36.91 7.43
CA ALA A 151 30.40 35.71 8.27
C ALA A 151 31.59 34.79 7.88
N LEU A 152 32.31 35.06 6.78
CA LEU A 152 33.42 34.22 6.30
C LEU A 152 34.81 34.61 6.82
N ILE A 153 34.92 35.62 7.70
CA ILE A 153 36.20 36.04 8.28
C ILE A 153 36.09 35.98 9.80
N LEU A 154 36.03 34.78 10.38
CA LEU A 154 36.59 34.50 11.70
C LEU A 154 36.76 32.98 11.89
N ILE A 155 37.67 32.37 11.11
CA ILE A 155 38.28 31.11 11.54
C ILE A 155 39.30 31.49 12.62
N GLY A 156 38.84 31.50 13.85
CA GLY A 156 39.64 31.79 15.04
C GLY A 156 38.97 31.15 16.24
N SER A 157 39.22 29.85 16.39
CA SER A 157 39.18 29.09 17.64
C SER A 157 38.01 29.34 18.59
N GLU A 158 37.00 28.46 18.60
CA GLU A 158 36.42 27.94 19.85
C GLU A 158 35.45 26.77 19.61
N GLN A 159 35.43 25.85 20.56
CA GLN A 159 34.78 24.54 20.54
C GLN A 159 33.25 24.65 20.41
N HIS A 160 32.65 23.89 19.48
CA HIS A 160 31.20 23.66 19.50
C HIS A 160 30.80 22.36 18.78
N GLY A 161 30.01 21.55 19.48
CA GLY A 161 28.91 20.75 18.96
C GLY A 161 29.26 19.61 18.01
N GLU A 162 29.02 18.39 18.49
CA GLU A 162 28.86 17.16 17.72
C GLU A 162 28.11 17.40 16.38
N PRO A 163 28.55 16.81 15.26
CA PRO A 163 27.94 17.06 13.96
C PRO A 163 26.46 16.71 14.01
N LEU A 164 25.59 17.71 13.80
CA LEU A 164 24.15 17.52 13.67
C LEU A 164 23.91 16.49 12.57
N GLY A 165 23.65 15.26 12.98
CA GLY A 165 23.29 14.16 12.11
C GLY A 165 22.09 14.56 11.25
N ILE A 166 22.00 13.97 10.06
CA ILE A 166 20.86 14.12 9.15
C ILE A 166 19.58 14.05 10.00
N PRO A 167 18.68 15.05 9.97
CA PRO A 167 17.48 15.02 10.77
C PRO A 167 16.70 13.77 10.38
N ASN A 168 16.63 12.82 11.32
CA ASN A 168 15.83 11.61 11.14
C ASN A 168 14.39 12.05 10.84
N PRO A 169 13.77 11.60 9.74
CA PRO A 169 12.38 11.99 9.43
C PRO A 169 11.40 11.63 10.56
N TRP A 170 11.72 10.63 11.39
CA TRP A 170 10.96 10.28 12.60
C TRP A 170 11.16 11.24 13.76
N ALA A 171 12.20 12.09 13.75
CA ALA A 171 12.42 13.06 14.82
C ALA A 171 11.31 14.13 14.90
N ALA A 172 10.49 14.26 13.84
CA ALA A 172 9.31 15.12 13.84
C ALA A 172 8.21 14.63 14.80
N ASP A 173 8.16 13.31 15.09
CA ASP A 173 7.28 12.73 16.08
C ASP A 173 8.06 11.69 16.92
N PRO A 174 8.56 12.07 18.10
CA PRO A 174 9.37 11.17 18.94
C PRO A 174 8.60 9.94 19.47
N SER A 175 7.27 9.87 19.29
CA SER A 175 6.48 8.68 19.63
C SER A 175 6.63 7.54 18.61
N ILE A 176 7.11 7.84 17.40
CA ILE A 176 7.32 6.85 16.34
C ILE A 176 8.74 6.28 16.45
N ALA A 177 8.81 5.01 16.87
CA ALA A 177 10.08 4.28 16.89
C ALA A 177 10.66 4.10 15.48
N GLN A 178 11.98 4.01 15.38
CA GLN A 178 12.66 3.73 14.11
C GLN A 178 12.16 2.40 13.51
N PRO A 179 11.86 2.34 12.20
CA PRO A 179 11.43 1.11 11.56
C PRO A 179 12.58 0.09 11.47
N THR A 180 12.21 -1.19 11.50
CA THR A 180 13.10 -2.29 11.10
C THR A 180 13.01 -2.51 9.60
N TYR A 181 14.07 -3.01 8.95
CA TYR A 181 14.06 -3.27 7.51
C TYR A 181 13.85 -4.75 7.20
N ALA A 182 12.95 -5.04 6.26
CA ALA A 182 12.70 -6.42 5.80
C ALA A 182 12.52 -6.48 4.27
N ALA A 183 12.81 -7.65 3.70
CA ALA A 183 12.77 -7.87 2.26
C ALA A 183 11.33 -7.85 1.71
N ALA A 184 11.19 -7.32 0.49
CA ALA A 184 9.91 -7.18 -0.18
C ALA A 184 9.20 -8.52 -0.44
N LYS A 185 7.95 -8.66 -0.01
CA LYS A 185 7.19 -9.91 -0.17
C LYS A 185 6.86 -10.26 -1.63
N HIS A 186 6.65 -9.24 -2.48
CA HIS A 186 6.18 -9.45 -3.85
C HIS A 186 7.29 -9.91 -4.83
N ILE A 187 8.56 -9.80 -4.41
CA ILE A 187 9.73 -10.21 -5.18
C ILE A 187 10.14 -11.58 -4.65
N SER A 188 9.38 -12.60 -5.00
CA SER A 188 9.81 -13.99 -4.80
C SER A 188 10.44 -14.50 -6.09
N LEU A 189 11.59 -15.14 -5.96
CA LEU A 189 12.32 -15.79 -7.04
C LEU A 189 11.55 -17.06 -7.45
N ASP A 190 10.49 -16.92 -8.23
CA ASP A 190 9.95 -18.05 -8.98
C ASP A 190 10.55 -18.04 -10.40
N PRO A 191 11.48 -18.95 -10.73
CA PRO A 191 12.08 -19.04 -12.07
C PRO A 191 11.05 -19.23 -13.18
N GLN A 192 9.82 -19.69 -12.85
CA GLN A 192 8.77 -19.94 -13.82
C GLN A 192 8.11 -18.66 -14.36
N LYS A 193 8.06 -17.56 -13.58
CA LYS A 193 7.38 -16.31 -14.01
C LYS A 193 8.15 -15.57 -15.11
N PHE A 194 9.49 -15.56 -15.07
CA PHE A 194 10.33 -14.95 -16.12
C PHE A 194 10.33 -15.70 -17.45
N SER A 195 9.87 -16.95 -17.48
CA SER A 195 9.85 -17.75 -18.72
C SER A 195 8.67 -17.45 -19.64
N LYS A 196 7.57 -16.90 -19.13
CA LYS A 196 6.33 -16.70 -19.90
C LYS A 196 6.38 -15.49 -20.85
N SER A 197 7.23 -14.50 -20.58
CA SER A 197 7.36 -13.28 -21.40
C SER A 197 8.31 -13.43 -22.60
N LYS A 198 9.05 -14.54 -22.74
CA LYS A 198 9.98 -14.76 -23.88
C LYS A 198 9.40 -15.50 -25.10
N LYS A 199 8.13 -15.92 -25.09
CA LYS A 199 7.55 -16.71 -26.20
C LYS A 199 7.06 -15.92 -27.43
N LYS A 200 7.33 -14.61 -27.53
CA LYS A 200 7.04 -13.80 -28.72
C LYS A 200 8.28 -13.08 -29.28
N SER A 201 9.35 -13.82 -29.56
CA SER A 201 10.28 -13.53 -30.66
C SER A 201 11.35 -14.62 -30.73
N GLN A 202 11.18 -15.58 -31.63
CA GLN A 202 12.29 -16.40 -32.08
C GLN A 202 12.35 -16.32 -33.61
N LYS A 203 13.11 -15.36 -34.09
CA LYS A 203 13.78 -15.44 -35.39
C LYS A 203 15.25 -15.77 -35.14
N LYS A 204 15.64 -16.95 -35.63
CA LYS A 204 17.00 -17.53 -35.76
C LYS A 204 18.17 -16.56 -35.54
N SER A 205 19.09 -16.92 -34.63
CA SER A 205 20.52 -16.76 -34.86
C SER A 205 21.35 -17.80 -34.08
N ILE A 206 22.57 -17.95 -34.54
CA ILE A 206 23.47 -19.11 -34.56
C ILE A 206 24.29 -19.28 -33.27
N LYS A 207 24.72 -20.54 -33.06
CA LYS A 207 25.66 -21.06 -32.05
C LYS A 207 26.81 -20.11 -31.67
N GLY A 208 27.01 -19.96 -30.37
CA GLY A 208 28.26 -19.48 -29.76
C GLY A 208 28.24 -19.84 -28.28
N SER A 209 28.91 -20.94 -27.93
CA SER A 209 29.05 -21.43 -26.55
C SER A 209 30.03 -20.56 -25.79
N GLN A 210 29.54 -19.80 -24.80
CA GLN A 210 30.36 -19.36 -23.67
C GLN A 210 29.55 -19.49 -22.38
N GLU A 211 30.01 -20.35 -21.49
CA GLU A 211 29.56 -20.43 -20.10
C GLU A 211 29.95 -19.13 -19.39
N LYS A 212 29.05 -18.13 -19.44
CA LYS A 212 29.05 -17.07 -18.44
C LYS A 212 28.43 -17.64 -17.17
N LYS A 213 29.25 -17.87 -16.14
CA LYS A 213 28.80 -17.87 -14.75
C LYS A 213 28.14 -16.52 -14.50
N ASN A 214 26.83 -16.46 -14.73
CA ASN A 214 26.02 -15.33 -14.33
C ASN A 214 25.89 -15.47 -12.81
N ASP A 215 26.76 -14.78 -12.06
CA ASP A 215 26.46 -14.44 -10.68
C ASP A 215 25.14 -13.66 -10.73
N ALA A 216 24.04 -14.36 -10.49
CA ALA A 216 22.72 -13.77 -10.53
C ALA A 216 22.69 -12.73 -9.40
N ILE A 217 22.76 -11.44 -9.75
CA ILE A 217 22.53 -10.37 -8.79
C ILE A 217 21.08 -10.53 -8.34
N VAL A 218 20.90 -11.09 -7.15
CA VAL A 218 19.59 -11.27 -6.52
C VAL A 218 19.22 -9.94 -5.88
N PHE A 219 18.42 -9.13 -6.60
CA PHE A 219 17.90 -7.88 -6.06
C PHE A 219 16.79 -8.15 -5.04
N LEU A 220 17.04 -7.81 -3.78
CA LEU A 220 16.09 -7.94 -2.66
C LEU A 220 15.95 -6.59 -1.96
N PRO A 221 15.04 -5.71 -2.42
CA PRO A 221 14.87 -4.41 -1.79
C PRO A 221 14.30 -4.59 -0.39
N LEU A 222 14.82 -3.78 0.53
CA LEU A 222 14.37 -3.72 1.91
C LEU A 222 13.43 -2.53 2.10
N TYR A 223 12.34 -2.74 2.83
CA TYR A 223 11.38 -1.70 3.21
C TYR A 223 11.31 -1.57 4.73
N GLY A 224 11.12 -0.34 5.20
CA GLY A 224 10.90 -0.06 6.62
C GLY A 224 9.56 -0.63 7.09
N VAL A 225 9.58 -1.30 8.24
CA VAL A 225 8.47 -1.97 8.91
C VAL A 225 8.39 -1.44 10.33
N PHE A 226 7.24 -0.88 10.68
CA PHE A 226 7.01 -0.26 11.99
C PHE A 226 6.43 -1.27 12.97
N ASP A 227 6.89 -1.21 14.22
CA ASP A 227 6.22 -1.87 15.33
C ASP A 227 5.33 -0.85 16.06
N LEU A 228 4.03 -0.91 15.75
CA LEU A 228 3.02 0.00 16.30
C LEU A 228 2.22 -0.63 17.44
N SER A 229 2.62 -1.80 17.95
CA SER A 229 1.91 -2.51 19.02
C SER A 229 1.69 -1.65 20.27
N ASN A 230 2.60 -0.71 20.54
CA ASN A 230 2.53 0.18 21.70
C ASN A 230 1.67 1.45 21.50
N GLN A 231 1.23 1.77 20.27
CA GLN A 231 0.46 3.00 19.96
C GLN A 231 -1.06 2.78 19.89
N VAL A 232 -1.56 1.54 19.85
CA VAL A 232 -2.98 1.20 19.57
C VAL A 232 -3.95 1.61 20.71
N ASN A 233 -3.46 2.01 21.87
CA ASN A 233 -4.32 2.26 23.04
C ASN A 233 -5.15 3.57 23.00
N GLU A 234 -4.93 4.51 22.07
CA GLU A 234 -5.67 5.79 22.06
C GLU A 234 -6.82 5.90 21.05
N LEU A 235 -6.96 4.98 20.07
CA LEU A 235 -7.93 5.15 18.97
C LEU A 235 -9.35 4.61 19.21
N THR A 236 -9.67 4.06 20.40
CA THR A 236 -10.94 3.31 20.61
C THR A 236 -12.02 4.06 21.41
N LEU A 237 -11.96 5.38 21.56
CA LEU A 237 -13.06 6.14 22.18
C LEU A 237 -13.41 7.40 21.38
N GLY A 238 -14.26 7.22 20.36
CA GLY A 238 -14.74 8.32 19.53
C GLY A 238 -16.01 7.96 18.79
N THR A 239 -17.04 7.56 19.53
CA THR A 239 -18.41 7.40 18.99
C THR A 239 -18.90 8.76 18.52
N ASN A 240 -18.79 9.07 17.23
CA ASN A 240 -19.49 10.21 16.64
C ASN A 240 -20.82 9.72 16.05
N GLU A 241 -21.89 9.91 16.83
CA GLU A 241 -23.24 10.00 16.31
C GLU A 241 -23.32 11.18 15.34
N LEU A 242 -23.56 10.93 14.05
CA LEU A 242 -23.90 11.98 13.11
C LEU A 242 -25.39 11.91 12.76
N LYS A 243 -26.12 12.89 13.28
CA LYS A 243 -27.51 13.20 12.95
C LYS A 243 -27.64 13.49 11.45
N THR A 244 -28.67 12.91 10.86
CA THR A 244 -29.19 13.23 9.53
C THR A 244 -29.81 14.63 9.50
N ASP A 245 -29.39 15.49 8.58
CA ASP A 245 -30.30 16.39 7.85
C ASP A 245 -29.67 16.96 6.57
N GLY A 246 -30.51 17.19 5.56
CA GLY A 246 -30.34 18.20 4.50
C GLY A 246 -29.36 17.93 3.36
N GLY A 247 -29.88 17.57 2.18
CA GLY A 247 -29.10 17.39 0.96
C GLY A 247 -28.75 18.68 0.21
N TYR A 248 -27.77 18.57 -0.69
CA TYR A 248 -27.69 19.36 -1.93
C TYR A 248 -27.09 18.48 -3.03
N VAL A 249 -27.81 18.40 -4.13
CA VAL A 249 -27.47 17.65 -5.33
C VAL A 249 -26.59 18.55 -6.20
N ASN A 250 -25.39 18.11 -6.57
CA ASN A 250 -24.67 18.66 -7.71
C ASN A 250 -24.37 17.52 -8.68
N ASN A 251 -24.97 17.63 -9.86
CA ASN A 251 -24.77 16.76 -11.00
C ASN A 251 -23.45 17.12 -11.69
N GLU A 252 -22.89 16.12 -12.38
CA GLU A 252 -21.79 16.19 -13.35
C GLU A 252 -20.36 16.27 -12.77
N VAL A 253 -19.73 15.09 -12.63
CA VAL A 253 -18.64 14.66 -13.53
C VAL A 253 -18.50 13.14 -13.36
N GLU A 254 -19.00 12.41 -14.35
CA GLU A 254 -18.68 11.00 -14.55
C GLU A 254 -17.23 10.89 -15.01
N LYS A 255 -16.34 10.46 -14.11
CA LYS A 255 -15.17 9.65 -14.46
C LYS A 255 -15.05 8.51 -13.46
N SER A 256 -16.09 7.68 -13.48
CA SER A 256 -16.14 6.38 -12.82
C SER A 256 -15.56 5.34 -13.76
N THR A 257 -14.23 5.17 -13.71
CA THR A 257 -13.59 3.97 -14.25
C THR A 257 -12.47 3.59 -13.32
N TRP A 258 -12.83 2.83 -12.29
CA TRP A 258 -11.86 2.06 -11.51
C TRP A 258 -12.07 0.58 -11.81
N LEU A 259 -10.94 -0.09 -12.05
CA LEU A 259 -10.75 -1.49 -12.45
C LEU A 259 -10.89 -2.47 -11.28
#